data_AF-A6R0P7-F1
#
_entry.id   AF-A6R0P7-F1
#
_cell.length_a   1.000
_cell.length_b   1.000
_cell.length_c   1.000
_cell.angle_alpha   90.00
_cell.angle_beta   90.00
_cell.angle_gamma   90.00
#
_symmetry.space_group_name_H-M   'P 1'
#
loop_
_entity.id
_entity.type
_entity.pdbx_description
1 polymer ?
#
loop_
_entity_poly.entity_id
_entity_poly.type
_entity_poly.pdbx_seq_one_letter_code
_entity_poly.pdbx_strand_id
1 'polypeptide(L)'
;MLGTVRVWLKIHGWFVVASGIFTLCLGLSIWFETLTTRSKLETMWNAQPAAIQSLLQQRFDCCGYLNSTSPPFQVDRICPNPLVAAQKAGCVGPFSNYANHFLDVIFTADFGVVAIDAILLLCIAIVLKDQKDRERYRQIDLKNGFETI
;
A
#
# COMPACT_ATOMS: atom_id res chain seq x y z
N MET A 1 -7.62 29.18 28.08
CA MET A 1 -7.27 27.75 27.93
C MET A 1 -7.78 27.15 26.62
N LEU A 2 -9.03 27.40 26.18
CA LEU A 2 -9.61 26.89 24.90
C LEU A 2 -8.78 27.19 23.63
N GLY A 3 -8.11 28.34 23.54
CA GLY A 3 -7.35 28.75 22.35
C GLY A 3 -6.17 27.83 22.02
N THR A 4 -5.41 27.39 23.02
CA THR A 4 -4.24 26.51 22.83
C THR A 4 -4.65 25.13 22.31
N VAL A 5 -5.75 24.58 22.83
CA VAL A 5 -6.28 23.27 22.41
C VAL A 5 -6.77 23.31 20.96
N ARG A 6 -7.37 24.42 20.54
CA ARG A 6 -7.87 24.62 19.17
C ARG A 6 -6.74 24.78 18.15
N VAL A 7 -5.66 25.48 18.51
CA VAL A 7 -4.46 25.58 17.66
C VAL A 7 -3.80 24.22 17.52
N TRP A 8 -3.65 23.49 18.63
CA TRP A 8 -3.10 22.13 18.62
C TRP A 8 -3.90 21.20 17.70
N LEU A 9 -5.23 21.23 17.80
CA LEU A 9 -6.11 20.39 16.99
C LEU A 9 -6.01 20.71 15.48
N LYS A 10 -5.83 21.97 15.11
CA LYS A 10 -5.59 22.38 13.71
C LYS A 10 -4.23 21.90 13.19
N ILE A 11 -3.18 22.02 14.01
CA ILE A 11 -1.83 21.55 13.65
C ILE A 11 -1.87 20.03 13.45
N HIS A 12 -2.44 19.30 14.42
CA HIS A 12 -2.63 17.86 14.32
C HIS A 12 -3.42 17.47 13.06
N GLY A 13 -4.50 18.18 12.74
CA GLY A 13 -5.25 17.97 11.50
C GLY A 13 -4.38 18.11 10.24
N TRP A 14 -3.53 19.13 10.17
CA TRP A 14 -2.59 19.29 9.04
C TRP A 14 -1.57 18.16 8.94
N PHE A 15 -1.06 17.67 10.07
CA PHE A 15 -0.17 16.51 10.09
C PHE A 15 -0.87 15.24 9.60
N VAL A 16 -2.13 15.02 10.00
CA VAL A 16 -2.92 13.87 9.52
C VAL A 16 -3.18 13.99 8.01
N VAL A 17 -3.49 15.19 7.49
CA VAL A 17 -3.60 15.41 6.03
C VAL A 17 -2.30 15.06 5.32
N ALA A 18 -1.16 15.54 5.82
CA ALA A 18 0.14 15.24 5.22
C ALA A 18 0.47 13.74 5.25
N SER A 19 0.21 13.08 6.38
CA SER A 19 0.32 11.62 6.55
C SER A 19 -0.54 10.88 5.53
N GLY A 20 -1.83 11.20 5.47
CA GLY A 20 -2.80 10.55 4.58
C GLY A 20 -2.47 10.74 3.10
N ILE A 21 -1.98 11.92 2.69
CA ILE A 21 -1.51 12.13 1.31
C ILE A 21 -0.28 11.28 1.01
N PHE A 22 0.68 11.25 1.94
CA PHE A 22 1.90 10.46 1.78
C PHE A 22 1.59 8.96 1.65
N THR A 23 0.79 8.41 2.56
CA THR A 23 0.39 6.99 2.53
C THR A 23 -0.47 6.67 1.30
N LEU A 24 -1.34 7.59 0.86
CA LEU A 24 -2.10 7.44 -0.37
C LEU A 24 -1.19 7.37 -1.61
N CYS A 25 -0.16 8.23 -1.69
CA CYS A 25 0.81 8.18 -2.78
C CYS A 25 1.59 6.86 -2.80
N LEU A 26 2.00 6.35 -1.64
CA LEU A 26 2.67 5.05 -1.53
C LEU A 26 1.74 3.90 -1.95
N GLY A 27 0.53 3.85 -1.41
CA GLY A 27 -0.46 2.83 -1.76
C GLY A 27 -0.79 2.81 -3.25
N LEU A 28 -0.96 3.99 -3.87
CA LEU A 28 -1.17 4.10 -5.32
C LEU A 28 0.06 3.62 -6.12
N SER A 29 1.28 3.99 -5.69
CA SER A 29 2.50 3.57 -6.39
C SER A 29 2.64 2.05 -6.38
N ILE A 30 2.41 1.41 -5.22
CA ILE A 30 2.46 -0.05 -5.07
C ILE A 30 1.32 -0.72 -5.84
N TRP A 31 0.13 -0.14 -5.83
CA TRP A 31 -1.00 -0.64 -6.63
C TRP A 31 -0.72 -0.60 -8.14
N PHE A 32 -0.03 0.42 -8.65
CA PHE A 32 0.40 0.43 -10.05
C PHE A 32 1.42 -0.67 -10.38
N GLU A 33 2.28 -1.03 -9.41
CA GLU A 33 3.19 -2.17 -9.56
C GLU A 33 2.41 -3.47 -9.77
N THR A 34 1.30 -3.69 -9.06
CA THR A 34 0.51 -4.94 -9.18
C THR A 34 -0.08 -5.15 -10.57
N LEU A 35 -0.45 -4.06 -11.25
CA LEU A 35 -0.95 -4.08 -12.63
C LEU A 35 0.14 -4.46 -13.65
N THR A 36 1.41 -4.17 -13.34
CA THR A 36 2.55 -4.38 -14.24
C THR A 36 3.51 -5.47 -13.77
N THR A 37 3.15 -6.21 -12.72
CA THR A 37 3.98 -7.26 -12.10
C THR A 37 4.60 -8.19 -13.14
N ARG A 38 3.81 -8.72 -14.08
CA ARG A 38 4.31 -9.70 -15.06
C ARG A 38 5.42 -9.17 -15.96
N SER A 39 5.33 -7.92 -16.43
CA SER A 39 6.35 -7.34 -17.32
C SER A 39 7.61 -6.96 -16.55
N LYS A 40 7.47 -6.48 -15.31
CA LYS A 40 8.61 -6.15 -14.45
C LYS A 40 9.33 -7.39 -13.92
N LEU A 41 8.60 -8.45 -13.59
CA LEU A 41 9.20 -9.70 -13.17
C LEU A 41 10.03 -10.34 -14.28
N GLU A 42 9.67 -10.14 -15.55
CA GLU A 42 10.44 -10.66 -16.68
C GLU A 42 11.80 -9.97 -16.79
N THR A 43 11.82 -8.64 -16.71
CA THR A 43 13.07 -7.87 -16.75
C THR A 43 13.95 -8.17 -15.54
N MET A 44 13.35 -8.28 -14.35
CA MET A 44 14.08 -8.68 -13.14
C MET A 44 14.63 -10.09 -13.24
N TRP A 45 13.85 -11.06 -13.73
CA TRP A 45 14.28 -12.44 -13.92
C TRP A 45 15.53 -12.53 -14.79
N ASN A 46 15.54 -11.82 -15.92
CA ASN A 46 16.65 -11.80 -16.86
C ASN A 46 17.89 -11.10 -16.29
N ALA A 47 17.72 -10.17 -15.36
CA ALA A 47 18.83 -9.50 -14.68
C ALA A 47 19.45 -10.33 -13.53
N GLN A 48 18.74 -11.35 -13.02
CA GLN A 48 19.25 -12.19 -11.93
C GLN A 48 20.26 -13.23 -12.42
N PRO A 49 21.28 -13.57 -11.60
CA PRO A 49 22.24 -14.62 -11.95
C PRO A 49 21.58 -16.01 -11.93
N ALA A 50 22.15 -16.93 -12.70
CA ALA A 50 21.64 -18.30 -12.87
C ALA A 50 21.43 -19.05 -11.54
N ALA A 51 22.25 -18.78 -10.51
CA ALA A 51 22.09 -19.37 -9.18
C ALA A 51 20.76 -18.96 -8.52
N ILE A 52 20.35 -17.70 -8.64
CA ILE A 52 19.09 -17.19 -8.10
C ILE A 52 17.91 -17.74 -8.91
N GLN A 53 18.05 -17.83 -10.24
CA GLN A 53 17.04 -18.44 -11.10
C GLN A 53 16.77 -19.91 -10.73
N SER A 54 17.82 -20.70 -10.46
CA SER A 54 17.66 -22.09 -10.00
C SER A 54 17.01 -22.18 -8.61
N LEU A 55 17.37 -21.27 -7.68
CA LEU A 55 16.70 -21.23 -6.37
C LEU A 55 15.21 -20.92 -6.50
N LEU A 56 14.82 -20.03 -7.42
CA LEU A 56 13.41 -19.75 -7.71
C LEU A 56 12.71 -20.96 -8.35
N GLN A 57 13.35 -21.66 -9.28
CA GLN A 57 12.83 -22.89 -9.89
C GLN A 57 12.56 -23.97 -8.84
N GLN A 58 13.49 -24.15 -7.90
CA GLN A 58 13.33 -25.05 -6.77
C GLN A 58 12.22 -24.62 -5.80
N ARG A 59 12.08 -23.31 -5.55
CA ARG A 59 11.09 -22.78 -4.62
C ARG A 59 9.66 -22.89 -5.16
N PHE A 60 9.46 -22.66 -6.45
CA PHE A 60 8.15 -22.59 -7.10
C PHE A 60 7.80 -23.83 -7.93
N ASP A 61 8.65 -24.86 -7.92
CA ASP A 61 8.48 -26.13 -8.67
C ASP A 61 8.14 -25.92 -10.16
N CYS A 62 8.93 -25.07 -10.81
CA CYS A 62 8.71 -24.59 -12.18
C CYS A 62 10.01 -24.59 -13.00
N CYS A 63 9.90 -24.59 -14.34
CA CYS A 63 11.06 -24.64 -15.23
C CYS A 63 11.03 -23.51 -16.27
N GLY A 64 12.11 -22.71 -16.33
CA GLY A 64 12.17 -21.51 -17.19
C GLY A 64 11.20 -20.40 -16.74
N TYR A 65 11.20 -19.25 -17.42
CA TYR A 65 10.32 -18.13 -17.03
C TYR A 65 8.93 -18.22 -17.69
N LEU A 66 8.86 -18.07 -19.02
CA LEU A 66 7.60 -18.22 -19.77
C LEU A 66 7.34 -19.69 -20.09
N ASN A 67 8.39 -20.39 -20.54
CA ASN A 67 8.41 -21.81 -20.85
C ASN A 67 9.81 -22.36 -20.55
N SER A 68 9.99 -23.68 -20.61
CA SER A 68 11.28 -24.34 -20.39
C SER A 68 12.40 -23.81 -21.32
N THR A 69 12.07 -23.32 -22.51
CA THR A 69 13.04 -22.86 -23.52
C THR A 69 13.26 -21.35 -23.57
N SER A 70 12.45 -20.52 -22.90
CA SER A 70 12.52 -19.07 -23.07
C SER A 70 12.18 -18.29 -21.79
N PRO A 71 13.18 -17.73 -21.09
CA PRO A 71 14.62 -18.07 -21.13
C PRO A 71 14.87 -19.53 -20.76
N PRO A 72 16.00 -20.15 -21.17
CA PRO A 72 16.30 -21.53 -20.88
C PRO A 72 16.34 -21.81 -19.37
N PHE A 73 15.78 -22.95 -18.96
CA PHE A 73 15.82 -23.40 -17.57
C PHE A 73 17.26 -23.66 -17.10
N GLN A 74 17.49 -23.54 -15.79
CA GLN A 74 18.78 -23.90 -15.19
C GLN A 74 18.71 -25.36 -14.77
N VAL A 75 19.76 -26.13 -15.04
CA VAL A 75 19.78 -27.56 -14.70
C VAL A 75 19.87 -27.69 -13.18
N ASP A 76 18.82 -28.22 -12.57
CA ASP A 76 18.73 -28.41 -11.13
C ASP A 76 17.91 -29.66 -10.75
N ARG A 77 17.58 -29.80 -9.46
CA ARG A 77 16.85 -30.97 -8.96
C ARG A 77 15.41 -31.05 -9.48
N ILE A 78 14.79 -29.92 -9.82
CA ILE A 78 13.42 -29.86 -10.35
C ILE A 78 13.41 -30.04 -11.86
N CYS A 79 14.38 -29.44 -12.54
CA CYS A 79 14.54 -29.46 -14.00
C CYS A 79 15.86 -30.17 -14.37
N PRO A 80 15.99 -31.49 -14.16
CA PRO A 80 17.26 -32.20 -14.38
C PRO A 80 17.56 -32.40 -15.86
N ASN A 81 16.53 -32.45 -16.71
CA ASN A 81 16.66 -32.62 -18.14
C ASN A 81 15.52 -31.91 -18.89
N PRO A 82 15.68 -31.64 -20.21
CA PRO A 82 14.68 -30.94 -21.00
C PRO A 82 13.33 -31.66 -21.09
N LEU A 83 13.31 -32.99 -20.98
CA LEU A 83 12.08 -33.78 -21.08
C LEU A 83 11.18 -33.56 -19.85
N VAL A 84 11.77 -33.59 -18.65
CA VAL A 84 11.07 -33.26 -17.40
C VAL A 84 10.68 -31.78 -17.36
N ALA A 85 11.57 -30.90 -17.81
CA ALA A 85 11.30 -29.47 -17.87
C ALA A 85 10.14 -29.11 -18.80
N ALA A 86 9.96 -29.82 -19.91
CA ALA A 86 8.86 -29.62 -20.85
C ALA A 86 7.48 -30.03 -20.28
N GLN A 87 7.45 -30.87 -19.24
CA GLN A 87 6.21 -31.26 -18.55
C GLN A 87 5.81 -30.28 -17.43
N LYS A 88 6.69 -29.33 -17.09
CA LYS A 88 6.47 -28.35 -16.03
C LYS A 88 6.06 -27.00 -16.62
N ALA A 89 5.25 -26.25 -15.89
CA ALA A 89 4.88 -24.90 -16.27
C ALA A 89 6.04 -23.91 -16.06
N GLY A 90 6.02 -22.81 -16.80
CA GLY A 90 6.94 -21.68 -16.60
C GLY A 90 6.73 -21.00 -15.25
N CYS A 91 7.80 -20.47 -14.67
CA CYS A 91 7.79 -19.82 -13.36
C CYS A 91 6.96 -18.54 -13.29
N VAL A 92 6.64 -17.89 -14.42
CA VAL A 92 5.87 -16.64 -14.46
C VAL A 92 4.53 -16.71 -13.72
N GLY A 93 3.83 -17.85 -13.77
CA GLY A 93 2.55 -18.05 -13.10
C GLY A 93 2.67 -18.02 -11.58
N PRO A 94 3.32 -19.03 -10.95
CA PRO A 94 3.46 -19.09 -9.50
C PRO A 94 4.23 -17.90 -8.93
N PHE A 95 5.23 -17.39 -9.65
CA PHE A 95 6.01 -16.23 -9.21
C PHE A 95 5.21 -14.94 -9.23
N SER A 96 4.47 -14.67 -10.31
CA SER A 96 3.57 -13.50 -10.38
C SER A 96 2.45 -13.58 -9.35
N ASN A 97 1.91 -14.78 -9.08
CA ASN A 97 0.86 -14.94 -8.08
C ASN A 97 1.37 -14.61 -6.67
N TYR A 98 2.58 -15.10 -6.32
CA TYR A 98 3.21 -14.78 -5.04
C TYR A 98 3.49 -13.27 -4.89
N ALA A 99 4.08 -12.66 -5.93
CA ALA A 99 4.37 -11.23 -5.93
C ALA A 99 3.10 -10.38 -5.82
N ASN A 100 2.06 -10.70 -6.61
CA ASN A 100 0.78 -10.00 -6.54
C ASN A 100 0.14 -10.11 -5.16
N HIS A 101 0.05 -11.32 -4.60
CA HIS A 101 -0.52 -11.49 -3.27
C HIS A 101 0.23 -10.67 -2.20
N PHE A 102 1.56 -10.64 -2.28
CA PHE A 102 2.36 -9.84 -1.35
C PHE A 102 2.08 -8.34 -1.49
N LEU A 103 2.05 -7.83 -2.73
CA LEU A 103 1.76 -6.42 -2.99
C LEU A 103 0.31 -6.06 -2.63
N ASP A 104 -0.64 -6.98 -2.85
CA ASP A 104 -2.06 -6.83 -2.52
C ASP A 104 -2.28 -6.58 -1.03
N VAL A 105 -1.59 -7.34 -0.18
CA VAL A 105 -1.66 -7.15 1.28
C VAL A 105 -1.13 -5.77 1.68
N ILE A 106 -0.02 -5.33 1.08
CA ILE A 106 0.62 -4.06 1.45
C ILE A 106 -0.23 -2.87 1.02
N PHE A 107 -0.64 -2.79 -0.25
CA PHE A 107 -1.44 -1.64 -0.68
C PHE A 107 -2.79 -1.59 0.02
N THR A 108 -3.37 -2.76 0.36
CA THR A 108 -4.66 -2.81 1.07
C THR A 108 -4.50 -2.28 2.50
N ALA A 109 -3.39 -2.62 3.17
CA ALA A 109 -3.07 -2.05 4.47
C ALA A 109 -2.87 -0.53 4.40
N ASP A 110 -2.16 -0.03 3.38
CA ASP A 110 -1.93 1.40 3.18
C ASP A 110 -3.25 2.17 2.94
N PHE A 111 -4.12 1.67 2.05
CA PHE A 111 -5.44 2.27 1.85
C PHE A 111 -6.31 2.18 3.11
N GLY A 112 -6.15 1.14 3.93
CA GLY A 112 -6.78 1.03 5.24
C GLY A 112 -6.34 2.14 6.19
N VAL A 113 -5.04 2.46 6.25
CA VAL A 113 -4.52 3.59 7.03
C VAL A 113 -5.07 4.92 6.52
N VAL A 114 -5.13 5.13 5.19
CA VAL A 114 -5.73 6.33 4.60
C VAL A 114 -7.20 6.50 5.02
N ALA A 115 -7.96 5.40 5.07
CA ALA A 115 -9.35 5.44 5.52
C ALA A 115 -9.46 5.86 7.00
N ILE A 116 -8.55 5.37 7.86
CA ILE A 116 -8.49 5.76 9.27
C ILE A 116 -8.15 7.25 9.40
N ASP A 117 -7.16 7.73 8.64
CA ASP A 117 -6.77 9.15 8.61
C ASP A 117 -7.95 10.04 8.18
N ALA A 118 -8.72 9.62 7.16
CA ALA A 118 -9.90 10.34 6.71
C ALA A 118 -10.99 10.42 7.80
N ILE A 119 -11.25 9.32 8.52
CA ILE A 119 -12.19 9.31 9.65
C ILE A 119 -11.71 10.25 10.75
N LEU A 120 -10.43 10.19 11.10
CA LEU A 120 -9.83 11.05 12.12
C LEU A 120 -9.94 12.54 11.74
N LEU A 121 -9.73 12.88 10.47
CA LEU A 121 -9.93 14.25 9.96
C LEU A 121 -11.38 14.72 10.10
N LEU A 122 -12.35 13.85 9.81
CA LEU A 122 -13.76 14.16 10.02
C LEU A 122 -14.06 14.42 11.50
N CYS A 123 -13.54 13.59 12.41
CA CYS A 123 -13.68 13.80 13.85
C CYS A 123 -13.08 15.15 14.28
N ILE A 124 -11.89 15.49 13.80
CA ILE A 124 -11.24 16.79 14.06
C ILE A 124 -12.09 17.95 13.55
N ALA A 125 -12.63 17.85 12.33
CA ALA A 125 -13.48 18.86 11.73
C ALA A 125 -14.78 19.08 12.52
N ILE A 126 -15.41 18.00 12.99
CA ILE A 126 -16.61 18.04 13.84
C ILE A 126 -16.30 18.78 15.14
N VAL A 127 -15.21 18.43 15.83
CA VAL A 127 -14.82 19.07 17.10
C VAL A 127 -14.50 20.56 16.90
N LEU A 128 -13.76 20.91 15.84
CA LEU A 128 -13.44 22.31 15.52
C LEU A 128 -14.71 23.13 15.21
N LYS A 129 -15.69 22.51 14.55
CA LYS A 129 -16.98 23.12 14.25
C LYS A 129 -17.80 23.33 15.53
N ASP A 130 -17.92 22.31 16.39
CA ASP A 130 -18.66 22.42 17.66
C ASP A 130 -18.08 23.52 18.56
N GLN A 131 -16.76 23.60 18.70
CA GLN A 131 -16.10 24.68 19.45
C GLN A 131 -16.41 26.07 18.88
N LYS A 132 -16.41 26.20 17.55
CA LYS A 132 -16.74 27.47 16.87
C LYS A 132 -18.20 27.86 17.10
N ASP A 133 -19.11 26.88 17.03
CA ASP A 133 -20.54 27.12 17.22
C ASP A 133 -20.81 27.52 18.68
N ARG A 134 -20.19 26.88 19.68
CA ARG A 134 -20.26 27.28 21.10
C ARG A 134 -19.75 28.69 21.37
N GLU A 135 -18.61 29.07 20.77
CA GLU A 135 -18.09 30.44 20.90
C GLU A 135 -19.05 31.47 20.30
N ARG A 136 -19.68 31.15 19.16
CA ARG A 136 -20.69 32.00 18.54
C ARG A 136 -21.91 32.17 19.45
N TYR A 137 -22.43 31.09 20.03
CA TYR A 137 -23.57 31.17 20.96
C TYR A 137 -23.22 32.00 22.19
N ARG A 138 -22.04 31.81 22.79
CA ARG A 138 -21.57 32.65 23.90
C ARG A 138 -21.54 34.14 23.54
N GLN A 139 -21.11 34.48 22.32
CA GLN A 139 -21.10 35.87 21.86
C GLN A 139 -22.52 36.44 21.65
N ILE A 140 -23.48 35.60 21.27
CA ILE A 140 -24.89 36.00 21.14
C ILE A 140 -25.49 36.25 22.54
N ASP A 141 -25.24 35.36 23.50
CA ASP A 141 -25.76 35.50 24.87
C ASP A 141 -25.25 36.78 25.54
N LEU A 142 -23.96 37.10 25.36
CA LEU A 142 -23.36 38.35 25.85
C LEU A 142 -24.00 39.60 25.22
N LYS A 143 -24.38 39.54 23.94
CA LYS A 143 -25.06 40.67 23.27
C LYS A 143 -26.51 40.84 23.72
N ASN A 144 -27.16 39.75 24.11
CA ASN A 144 -28.56 39.75 24.53
C ASN A 144 -28.73 40.14 26.01
N GLY A 145 -27.66 40.53 26.71
CA GLY A 145 -27.73 40.94 28.12
C GLY A 145 -27.95 39.79 29.09
N PHE A 146 -27.79 38.53 28.64
CA PHE A 146 -27.65 37.39 29.55
C PHE A 146 -26.22 37.39 30.10
N GLU A 147 -25.87 38.40 30.90
CA GLU A 147 -24.72 38.27 31.80
C GLU A 147 -25.08 37.17 32.80
N THR A 148 -24.26 36.14 32.83
CA THR A 148 -24.36 35.00 33.75
C THR A 148 -24.61 35.48 35.18
N ILE A 149 -25.70 35.02 35.80
CA ILE A 149 -25.65 34.56 37.19
C ILE A 149 -24.71 33.35 37.23
#